data_AF-A0A5B0CFR0-F1
#
_entry.id   AF-A0A5B0CFR0-F1
#
_cell.length_a   1.000
_cell.length_b   1.000
_cell.length_c   1.000
_cell.angle_alpha   90.00
_cell.angle_beta   90.00
_cell.angle_gamma   90.00
#
_symmetry.space_group_name_H-M   'P 1'
#
loop_
_entity.id
_entity.type
_entity.pdbx_description
1 polymer ?
#
loop_
_entity_poly.entity_id
_entity_poly.type
_entity_poly.pdbx_seq_one_letter_code
_entity_poly.pdbx_strand_id
1 'polypeptide(L)' 'EYIQYYNHSRIRLKLNGLSPVEYRTQAAQA' A
#
# COMPACT_ATOMS: atom_id res chain seq x y z
N GLU A 1 5.76 8.90 12.67
CA GLU A 1 5.77 9.24 11.23
C GLU A 1 6.27 8.14 10.31
N TYR A 2 7.42 7.50 10.56
CA TYR A 2 7.99 6.47 9.67
C TYR A 2 7.01 5.37 9.25
N ILE A 3 6.30 4.77 10.21
CA ILE A 3 5.35 3.68 9.95
C ILE A 3 4.17 4.14 9.07
N GLN A 4 3.64 5.34 9.32
CA GLN A 4 2.52 5.91 8.55
C GLN A 4 2.94 6.11 7.09
N TYR A 5 4.13 6.67 6.86
CA TYR A 5 4.67 6.85 5.52
C TYR A 5 4.79 5.50 4.79
N TYR A 6 5.35 4.48 5.43
CA TYR A 6 5.52 3.16 4.80
C TYR A 6 4.21 2.41 4.56
N ASN A 7 3.16 2.66 5.33
CA ASN A 7 1.87 1.99 5.18
C ASN A 7 0.91 2.68 4.23
N HIS A 8 0.88 4.02 4.23
CA HIS A 8 -0.14 4.80 3.51
C HIS A 8 0.43 5.67 2.39
N SER A 9 1.56 6.33 2.63
CA SER A 9 2.07 7.34 1.69
C SER A 9 3.09 6.79 0.69
N ARG A 10 3.66 5.62 0.96
CA ARG A 10 4.71 5.03 0.13
C ARG A 10 4.14 4.45 -1.16
N ILE A 11 4.16 5.25 -2.21
CA ILE A 11 3.73 4.84 -3.54
C ILE A 11 4.81 3.95 -4.18
N ARG A 12 4.39 2.79 -4.70
CA ARG A 12 5.22 1.90 -5.51
C ARG A 12 4.58 1.77 -6.89
N LEU A 13 5.35 2.08 -7.94
CA LEU A 13 4.88 2.00 -9.34
C LEU A 13 4.28 0.63 -9.70
N LYS A 14 4.80 -0.45 -9.11
CA LYS A 14 4.31 -1.83 -9.32
C LYS A 14 2.99 -2.19 -8.62
N LEU A 15 2.49 -1.34 -7.72
CA LEU A 15 1.23 -1.58 -7.00
C LEU A 15 0.05 -0.89 -7.67
N ASN A 16 0.18 -0.51 -8.95
CA ASN A 16 -0.86 0.19 -9.70
C ASN A 16 -1.37 1.46 -9.00
N GLY A 17 -0.47 2.19 -8.34
CA GLY A 17 -0.81 3.42 -7.61
C GLY A 17 -1.36 3.21 -6.20
N LEU A 18 -1.53 1.97 -5.74
CA LEU A 18 -2.00 1.66 -4.38
C LEU A 18 -0.92 1.86 -3.32
N SER A 19 -1.35 2.24 -2.12
CA SER A 19 -0.51 2.18 -0.94
C SER A 19 -0.24 0.72 -0.51
N PRO A 20 0.81 0.49 0.30
CA PRO A 20 1.13 -0.86 0.76
C PRO A 20 0.02 -1.53 1.57
N VAL A 21 -0.79 -0.77 2.31
CA VAL A 21 -1.94 -1.34 3.04
C VAL A 21 -3.09 -1.68 2.10
N GLU A 22 -3.43 -0.81 1.15
CA GLU A 22 -4.51 -1.06 0.18
C GLU A 22 -4.24 -2.27 -0.70
N TYR A 23 -2.99 -2.41 -1.18
CA TYR A 23 -2.58 -3.57 -1.97
C TYR A 23 -2.76 -4.89 -1.20
N ARG A 24 -2.41 -4.92 0.09
CA ARG A 24 -2.59 -6.13 0.92
C ARG A 24 -4.05 -6.44 1.18
N THR A 25 -4.87 -5.42 1.41
CA THR A 25 -6.31 -5.58 1.61
C THR A 25 -6.98 -6.17 0.37
N GLN A 26 -6.62 -5.68 -0.83
CA GLN A 26 -7.13 -6.25 -2.08
C GLN A 26 -6.72 -7.72 -2.26
N ALA A 27 -5.48 -8.06 -1.96
CA ALA A 27 -4.98 -9.44 -2.05
C ALA A 27 -5.65 -10.40 -1.05
N ALA A 28 -6.16 -9.89 0.08
CA ALA A 28 -6.90 -10.66 1.07
C ALA A 28 -8.39 -10.83 0.75
N GLN A 29 -8.91 -10.04 -0.20
CA GLN A 29 -10.31 -10.09 -0.65
C GLN A 29 -10.50 -10.97 -1.90
N ALA A 30 -9.41 -11.32 -2.59
CA ALA A 30 -9.37 -12.24 -3.72
C ALA A 30 -9.20 -13.68 -3.25
#